data_AF-A0A6L6LEY9-F1
#
_entry.id   AF-A0A6L6LEY9-F1
#
_cell.length_a   1.000
_cell.length_b   1.000
_cell.length_c   1.000
_cell.angle_alpha   90.00
_cell.angle_beta   90.00
_cell.angle_gamma   90.00
#
_symmetry.space_group_name_H-M   'P 1'
#
loop_
_entity.id
_entity.type
_entity.pdbx_description
1 polymer ?
#
loop_
_entity_poly.entity_id
_entity_poly.type
_entity_poly.pdbx_seq_one_letter_code
_entity_poly.pdbx_strand_id
1 'polypeptide(L)'
;MITLVRAGAEDLETIIAIQRASFKSVYEKYQDEYDPYLEDRERIKWKLVERPNSYYYFVKEDEENIGFLRVQTNAELTKAWLGTAAILPQYQGKGYGSEGLRLLEEEFSTVSQWDLCTVLQDAGMVAFYEKNGYHQTHIEPEKEGMDMVYMKKLIEK
;
A
#
# COMPACT_ATOMS: atom_id res chain seq x y z
N MET A 1 13.59 5.73 -14.91
CA MET A 1 12.42 4.86 -15.23
C MET A 1 12.01 4.17 -13.95
N ILE A 2 10.72 3.85 -13.77
CA ILE A 2 10.21 3.25 -12.53
C ILE A 2 10.08 1.74 -12.69
N THR A 3 10.55 0.99 -11.70
CA THR A 3 10.51 -0.48 -11.68
C THR A 3 10.01 -0.99 -10.34
N LEU A 4 9.49 -2.22 -10.34
CA LEU A 4 9.16 -2.96 -9.13
C LEU A 4 10.20 -4.04 -8.87
N VAL A 5 10.70 -4.09 -7.63
CA VAL A 5 11.64 -5.12 -7.19
C VAL A 5 11.09 -5.75 -5.92
N ARG A 6 10.93 -7.07 -5.93
CA ARG A 6 10.44 -7.81 -4.76
C ARG A 6 11.44 -7.70 -3.61
N ALA A 7 10.95 -7.32 -2.44
CA ALA A 7 11.75 -7.18 -1.22
C ALA A 7 11.87 -8.51 -0.46
N GLY A 8 13.04 -8.74 0.13
CA GLY A 8 13.38 -9.90 0.96
C GLY A 8 13.50 -9.57 2.45
N ALA A 9 13.94 -10.53 3.25
CA ALA A 9 14.08 -10.36 4.70
C ALA A 9 15.17 -9.34 5.07
N GLU A 10 16.20 -9.22 4.23
CA GLU A 10 17.31 -8.28 4.32
C GLU A 10 16.87 -6.81 4.20
N ASP A 11 15.71 -6.58 3.56
CA ASP A 11 15.19 -5.25 3.24
C ASP A 11 14.34 -4.65 4.36
N LEU A 12 14.16 -5.37 5.47
CA LEU A 12 13.28 -5.02 6.58
C LEU A 12 13.51 -3.58 7.08
N GLU A 13 14.76 -3.21 7.33
CA GLU A 13 15.08 -1.89 7.88
C GLU A 13 14.78 -0.76 6.88
N THR A 14 14.97 -1.00 5.58
CA THR A 14 14.62 -0.06 4.51
C THR A 14 13.10 0.13 4.43
N ILE A 15 12.32 -0.96 4.50
CA ILE A 15 10.85 -0.91 4.53
C ILE A 15 10.37 -0.10 5.73
N ILE A 16 10.92 -0.35 6.92
CA ILE A 16 10.58 0.37 8.15
C ILE A 16 10.88 1.87 8.01
N ALA A 17 12.05 2.22 7.47
CA ALA A 17 12.44 3.60 7.27
C ALA A 17 11.49 4.34 6.31
N ILE A 18 11.15 3.74 5.16
CA ILE A 18 10.21 4.30 4.19
C ILE A 18 8.81 4.43 4.80
N GLN A 19 8.33 3.40 5.51
CA GLN A 19 7.00 3.40 6.13
C GLN A 19 6.90 4.54 7.15
N ARG A 20 7.86 4.64 8.07
CA ARG A 20 7.87 5.71 9.08
C ARG A 20 7.98 7.10 8.45
N ALA A 21 8.83 7.29 7.45
CA ALA A 21 8.95 8.57 6.79
C ALA A 21 7.67 8.99 6.06
N SER A 22 6.97 8.04 5.42
CA SER A 22 5.78 8.32 4.61
C SER A 22 4.53 8.56 5.45
N PHE A 23 4.37 7.81 6.55
CA PHE A 23 3.16 7.88 7.40
C PHE A 23 3.25 8.88 8.55
N LYS A 24 4.42 9.46 8.83
CA LYS A 24 4.60 10.42 9.94
C LYS A 24 3.57 11.57 9.93
N SER A 25 3.34 12.19 8.77
CA SER A 25 2.39 13.32 8.66
C SER A 25 0.94 12.89 8.86
N VAL A 26 0.58 11.68 8.43
CA VAL A 26 -0.75 11.09 8.62
C VAL A 26 -0.97 10.82 10.11
N TYR A 27 0.01 10.20 10.77
CA TYR A 27 -0.03 9.97 12.20
C TYR A 27 -0.12 11.29 13.00
N GLU A 28 0.67 12.30 12.66
CA GLU A 28 0.59 13.63 13.31
C GLU A 28 -0.80 14.27 13.18
N LYS A 29 -1.53 14.00 12.09
CA LYS A 29 -2.87 14.52 11.83
C LYS A 29 -3.98 13.78 12.58
N TYR A 30 -3.96 12.44 12.54
CA TYR A 30 -5.07 11.61 13.04
C TYR A 30 -4.78 10.91 14.38
N GLN A 31 -3.53 10.90 14.82
CA GLN A 31 -3.05 10.26 16.06
C GLN A 31 -3.64 8.86 16.23
N ASP A 32 -3.58 8.08 15.16
CA ASP A 32 -4.16 6.74 15.14
C ASP A 32 -3.21 5.69 15.70
N GLU A 33 -3.73 4.84 16.60
CA GLU A 33 -2.92 3.81 17.26
C GLU A 33 -2.56 2.66 16.31
N TYR A 34 -3.35 2.47 15.26
CA TYR A 34 -3.12 1.47 14.22
C TYR A 34 -2.37 2.03 13.00
N ASP A 35 -1.91 3.28 13.06
CA ASP A 35 -1.19 3.92 11.97
C ASP A 35 0.11 3.14 11.63
N PRO A 36 0.42 2.91 10.33
CA PRO A 36 1.66 2.25 9.93
C PRO A 36 2.93 2.90 10.49
N TYR A 37 2.91 4.18 10.84
CA TYR A 37 4.00 4.87 11.52
C TYR A 37 4.40 4.21 12.85
N LEU A 38 3.42 3.73 13.62
CA LEU A 38 3.61 3.09 14.92
C LEU A 38 3.84 1.58 14.83
N GLU A 39 3.74 1.00 13.63
CA GLU A 39 3.79 -0.45 13.50
C GLU A 39 5.15 -1.02 13.95
N ASP A 40 5.10 -1.99 14.87
CA ASP A 40 6.28 -2.63 15.41
C ASP A 40 7.10 -3.36 14.36
N ARG A 41 8.42 -3.30 14.54
CA ARG A 41 9.41 -4.00 13.69
C ARG A 41 9.08 -5.48 13.51
N GLU A 42 8.77 -6.20 14.59
CA GLU A 42 8.47 -7.64 14.52
C GLU A 42 7.19 -7.92 13.74
N ARG A 43 6.21 -7.02 13.78
CA ARG A 43 4.98 -7.15 13.00
C ARG A 43 5.22 -6.93 11.51
N ILE A 44 6.05 -5.93 11.15
CA ILE A 44 6.47 -5.70 9.77
C ILE A 44 7.28 -6.91 9.26
N LYS A 45 8.21 -7.42 10.07
CA LYS A 45 8.99 -8.62 9.76
C LYS A 45 8.10 -9.84 9.53
N TRP A 46 7.12 -10.07 10.42
CA TRP A 46 6.16 -11.15 10.26
C TRP A 46 5.38 -11.01 8.96
N LYS A 47 4.88 -9.80 8.63
CA LYS A 47 4.19 -9.53 7.35
C LYS A 47 5.08 -9.77 6.13
N LEU A 48 6.38 -9.52 6.24
CA LEU A 48 7.35 -9.61 5.14
C LEU A 48 7.83 -11.05 4.90
N VAL A 49 8.09 -11.80 5.98
CA VAL A 49 8.83 -13.07 5.90
C VAL A 49 7.95 -14.29 6.23
N GLU A 50 7.04 -14.14 7.18
CA GLU A 50 6.33 -15.30 7.78
C GLU A 50 4.88 -15.41 7.29
N ARG A 51 4.24 -14.29 6.96
CA ARG A 51 2.84 -14.28 6.55
C ARG A 51 2.69 -14.89 5.16
N PRO A 52 1.90 -15.95 4.99
CA PRO A 52 1.69 -16.58 3.69
C PRO A 52 1.01 -15.62 2.71
N ASN A 53 1.36 -15.76 1.43
CA ASN A 53 0.81 -14.96 0.33
C ASN A 53 0.91 -13.44 0.54
N SER A 54 1.94 -12.98 1.26
CA SER A 54 2.20 -11.58 1.55
C SER A 54 3.51 -11.18 0.90
N TYR A 55 3.48 -10.13 0.09
CA TYR A 55 4.60 -9.72 -0.72
C TYR A 55 4.82 -8.21 -0.61
N TYR A 56 6.07 -7.79 -0.57
CA TYR A 56 6.48 -6.39 -0.64
C TYR A 56 7.26 -6.18 -1.93
N TYR A 57 6.97 -5.09 -2.63
CA TYR A 57 7.68 -4.65 -3.81
C TYR A 57 8.16 -3.22 -3.60
N PHE A 58 9.46 -2.98 -3.71
CA PHE A 58 9.99 -1.63 -3.78
C PHE A 58 9.57 -0.98 -5.09
N VAL A 59 9.16 0.27 -5.00
CA VAL A 59 9.06 1.17 -6.14
C VAL A 59 10.42 1.84 -6.27
N LYS A 60 11.14 1.58 -7.36
CA LYS A 60 12.46 2.15 -7.61
C LYS A 60 12.41 3.20 -8.70
N GLU A 61 13.04 4.34 -8.47
CA GLU A 61 13.43 5.25 -9.53
C GLU A 61 14.91 5.02 -9.81
N ASP A 62 15.21 4.44 -10.96
CA ASP A 62 16.54 3.94 -11.30
C ASP A 62 17.05 2.93 -10.24
N GLU A 63 18.09 3.27 -9.46
CA GLU A 63 18.61 2.39 -8.40
C GLU A 63 18.12 2.74 -6.99
N GLU A 64 17.36 3.82 -6.82
CA GLU A 64 16.91 4.30 -5.52
C GLU A 64 15.54 3.74 -5.12
N ASN A 65 15.43 3.21 -3.90
CA ASN A 65 14.16 2.77 -3.33
C ASN A 65 13.36 3.99 -2.86
N ILE A 66 12.40 4.44 -3.69
CA ILE A 66 11.60 5.64 -3.41
C ILE A 66 10.29 5.34 -2.66
N GLY A 67 9.96 4.07 -2.52
CA GLY A 67 8.72 3.62 -1.89
C GLY A 67 8.57 2.11 -1.90
N PHE A 68 7.46 1.60 -1.39
CA PHE A 68 7.07 0.19 -1.54
C PHE A 68 5.55 0.04 -1.61
N LEU A 69 5.13 -1.08 -2.19
CA LEU A 69 3.76 -1.56 -2.19
C LEU A 69 3.72 -2.94 -1.56
N ARG A 70 2.79 -3.13 -0.62
CA ARG A 70 2.53 -4.43 -0.03
C ARG A 70 1.25 -5.00 -0.60
N VAL A 71 1.29 -6.25 -1.04
CA VAL A 71 0.13 -6.99 -1.52
C VAL A 71 -0.03 -8.30 -0.76
N GLN A 72 -1.26 -8.65 -0.44
CA GLN A 72 -1.61 -9.99 0.01
C GLN A 72 -2.56 -10.65 -0.99
N THR A 73 -2.30 -11.89 -1.38
CA THR A 73 -3.19 -12.62 -2.29
C THR A 73 -3.95 -13.74 -1.57
N ASN A 74 -5.04 -14.21 -2.18
CA ASN A 74 -5.56 -15.54 -1.89
C ASN A 74 -4.65 -16.63 -2.46
N ALA A 75 -4.90 -17.88 -2.09
CA ALA A 75 -4.12 -19.03 -2.56
C ALA A 75 -4.26 -19.24 -4.08
N GLU A 76 -5.41 -18.90 -4.65
CA GLU A 76 -5.69 -19.06 -6.08
C GLU A 76 -5.11 -17.93 -6.96
N LEU A 77 -4.50 -16.90 -6.37
CA LEU A 77 -4.00 -15.71 -7.09
C LEU A 77 -5.06 -15.04 -7.97
N THR A 78 -6.31 -15.01 -7.51
CA THR A 78 -7.44 -14.38 -8.21
C THR A 78 -7.92 -13.09 -7.53
N LYS A 79 -7.60 -12.93 -6.24
CA LYS A 79 -7.94 -11.75 -5.44
C LYS A 79 -6.71 -11.26 -4.69
N ALA A 80 -6.55 -9.94 -4.64
CA ALA A 80 -5.47 -9.30 -3.91
C ALA A 80 -6.01 -8.20 -2.99
N TRP A 81 -5.43 -8.11 -1.80
CA TRP A 81 -5.56 -7.00 -0.90
C TRP A 81 -4.30 -6.13 -1.01
N LEU A 82 -4.46 -4.88 -1.45
CA LEU A 82 -3.40 -3.89 -1.37
C LEU A 82 -3.31 -3.41 0.08
N GLY A 83 -2.22 -3.80 0.74
CA GLY A 83 -1.90 -3.39 2.10
C GLY A 83 -1.24 -2.03 2.13
N THR A 84 -0.22 -1.88 2.98
CA THR A 84 0.54 -0.65 3.10
C THR A 84 1.18 -0.27 1.76
N ALA A 85 0.82 0.89 1.24
CA ALA A 85 1.45 1.53 0.10
C ALA A 85 2.12 2.82 0.58
N ALA A 86 3.43 2.96 0.31
CA ALA A 86 4.24 4.05 0.82
C ALA A 86 5.13 4.59 -0.30
N ILE A 87 5.07 5.90 -0.56
CA ILE A 87 6.05 6.62 -1.37
C ILE A 87 6.65 7.69 -0.48
N LEU A 88 7.98 7.78 -0.46
CA LEU A 88 8.70 8.78 0.33
C LEU A 88 8.19 10.21 0.00
N PRO A 89 8.01 11.09 1.00
CA PRO A 89 7.36 12.40 0.81
C PRO A 89 7.91 13.23 -0.36
N GLN A 90 9.23 13.26 -0.55
CA GLN A 90 9.90 14.03 -1.62
C GLN A 90 9.65 13.49 -3.04
N TYR A 91 9.09 12.28 -3.17
CA TYR A 91 8.69 11.64 -4.43
C TYR A 91 7.16 11.64 -4.64
N GLN A 92 6.37 12.02 -3.63
CA GLN A 92 4.91 12.08 -3.78
C GLN A 92 4.46 13.15 -4.78
N GLY A 93 3.25 13.01 -5.32
CA GLY A 93 2.67 13.95 -6.29
C GLY A 93 3.26 13.89 -7.70
N LYS A 94 4.26 13.03 -7.95
CA LYS A 94 4.93 12.88 -9.26
C LYS A 94 4.43 11.71 -10.11
N GLY A 95 3.41 10.98 -9.64
CA GLY A 95 2.80 9.86 -10.37
C GLY A 95 3.38 8.46 -10.07
N TYR A 96 4.45 8.34 -9.27
CA TYR A 96 5.08 7.04 -8.97
C TYR A 96 4.13 6.04 -8.31
N GLY A 97 3.21 6.50 -7.45
CA GLY A 97 2.23 5.61 -6.82
C GLY A 97 1.30 4.97 -7.86
N SER A 98 0.79 5.75 -8.82
CA SER A 98 -0.07 5.24 -9.90
C SER A 98 0.67 4.26 -10.79
N GLU A 99 1.89 4.59 -11.18
CA GLU A 99 2.69 3.71 -12.03
C GLU A 99 3.13 2.44 -11.30
N GLY A 100 3.46 2.54 -10.00
CA GLY A 100 3.73 1.39 -9.16
C GLY A 100 2.52 0.47 -9.05
N LEU A 101 1.30 1.00 -8.88
CA LEU A 101 0.08 0.19 -8.87
C LEU A 101 -0.13 -0.52 -10.21
N ARG A 102 0.04 0.19 -11.33
CA ARG A 102 -0.09 -0.40 -12.67
C ARG A 102 0.88 -1.57 -12.87
N LEU A 103 2.16 -1.38 -12.53
CA LEU A 103 3.18 -2.43 -12.62
C LEU A 103 2.89 -3.61 -11.68
N LEU A 104 2.35 -3.34 -10.50
CA LEU A 104 1.99 -4.38 -9.53
C LEU A 104 0.80 -5.21 -10.05
N GLU A 105 -0.19 -4.56 -10.65
CA GLU A 105 -1.33 -5.22 -11.28
C GLU A 105 -0.88 -6.12 -12.46
N GLU A 106 0.12 -5.67 -13.24
CA GLU A 106 0.72 -6.47 -14.31
C GLU A 106 1.49 -7.69 -13.79
N GLU A 107 2.28 -7.53 -12.73
CA GLU A 107 3.00 -8.62 -12.06
C GLU A 107 2.02 -9.72 -11.58
N PHE A 108 0.86 -9.31 -11.07
CA PHE A 108 -0.20 -10.20 -10.62
C PHE A 108 -1.33 -10.33 -11.65
N SER A 109 -0.99 -10.51 -12.94
CA SER A 109 -1.94 -10.62 -14.07
C SER A 109 -3.07 -11.66 -13.91
N THR A 110 -2.94 -12.65 -13.02
CA THR A 110 -4.01 -13.61 -12.73
C THR A 110 -5.10 -13.04 -11.83
N VAL A 111 -4.79 -12.01 -11.04
CA VAL A 111 -5.71 -11.35 -10.12
C VAL A 111 -6.73 -10.53 -10.90
N SER A 112 -8.02 -10.81 -10.67
CA SER A 112 -9.13 -10.09 -11.29
C SER A 112 -9.82 -9.11 -10.34
N GLN A 113 -9.50 -9.16 -9.05
CA GLN A 113 -10.08 -8.28 -8.04
C GLN A 113 -9.00 -7.78 -7.08
N TRP A 114 -8.94 -6.46 -6.93
CA TRP A 114 -8.08 -5.78 -5.98
C TRP A 114 -8.94 -5.05 -4.96
N ASP A 115 -8.69 -5.29 -3.68
CA ASP A 115 -9.37 -4.64 -2.56
C ASP A 115 -8.37 -3.85 -1.71
N LEU A 116 -8.84 -2.79 -1.07
CA LEU A 116 -8.08 -2.01 -0.09
C LEU A 116 -9.03 -1.30 0.87
N CYS A 117 -8.48 -0.75 1.95
CA CYS A 117 -9.14 0.30 2.72
C CYS A 117 -8.20 1.49 2.94
N THR A 118 -8.78 2.67 3.11
CA THR A 118 -8.05 3.90 3.44
C THR A 118 -8.92 4.81 4.30
N VAL A 119 -8.34 5.87 4.85
CA VAL A 119 -9.07 6.85 5.66
C VAL A 119 -9.98 7.68 4.76
N LEU A 120 -11.28 7.64 4.99
CA LEU A 120 -12.28 8.36 4.19
C LEU A 120 -12.04 9.89 4.22
N GLN A 121 -11.65 10.43 5.37
CA GLN A 121 -11.35 11.85 5.57
C GLN A 121 -10.06 12.30 4.86
N ASP A 122 -9.21 11.37 4.40
CA ASP A 122 -8.09 11.68 3.52
C ASP A 122 -8.56 11.69 2.05
N ALA A 123 -9.20 12.80 1.67
CA ALA A 123 -9.71 12.99 0.31
C ALA A 123 -8.63 12.85 -0.77
N GLY A 124 -7.35 13.11 -0.44
CA GLY A 124 -6.23 12.90 -1.37
C GLY A 124 -5.98 11.43 -1.64
N MET A 125 -6.03 10.58 -0.60
CA MET A 125 -5.90 9.13 -0.75
C MET A 125 -7.09 8.50 -1.47
N VAL A 126 -8.34 8.87 -1.14
CA VAL A 126 -9.48 8.27 -1.85
C VAL A 126 -9.50 8.72 -3.31
N ALA A 127 -9.24 10.00 -3.61
CA ALA A 127 -9.13 10.48 -4.99
C ALA A 127 -7.98 9.80 -5.77
N PHE A 128 -6.87 9.50 -5.09
CA PHE A 128 -5.77 8.74 -5.70
C PHE A 128 -6.23 7.34 -6.12
N TYR A 129 -6.90 6.59 -5.24
CA TYR A 129 -7.38 5.25 -5.59
C TYR A 129 -8.50 5.29 -6.65
N GLU A 130 -9.42 6.24 -6.57
CA GLU A 130 -10.46 6.43 -7.59
C GLU A 130 -9.87 6.70 -8.97
N LYS A 131 -8.86 7.57 -9.05
CA LYS A 131 -8.13 7.83 -10.30
C LYS A 131 -7.47 6.58 -10.88
N ASN A 132 -7.07 5.63 -10.03
CA ASN A 132 -6.47 4.35 -10.46
C ASN A 132 -7.52 3.25 -10.71
N GLY A 133 -8.81 3.59 -10.73
CA GLY A 133 -9.89 2.67 -11.10
C GLY A 133 -10.50 1.87 -9.94
N TYR A 134 -10.20 2.26 -8.69
CA TYR A 134 -10.88 1.70 -7.53
C TYR A 134 -12.20 2.42 -7.28
N HIS A 135 -13.18 1.69 -6.77
CA HIS A 135 -14.49 2.21 -6.44
C HIS A 135 -14.81 1.90 -4.98
N GLN A 136 -15.36 2.89 -4.28
CA GLN A 136 -15.82 2.73 -2.90
C GLN A 136 -16.93 1.66 -2.82
N THR A 137 -16.93 0.88 -1.75
CA THR A 137 -17.87 -0.23 -1.54
C THR A 137 -18.71 -0.01 -0.30
N HIS A 138 -18.05 0.22 0.84
CA HIS A 138 -18.68 0.48 2.12
C HIS A 138 -17.72 1.26 3.01
N ILE A 139 -18.27 1.86 4.07
CA ILE A 139 -17.58 2.67 5.05
C ILE A 139 -17.79 2.01 6.41
N GLU A 140 -16.73 1.91 7.21
CA GLU A 140 -16.79 1.43 8.59
C GLU A 140 -16.20 2.51 9.53
N PRO A 141 -16.86 2.81 10.65
CA PRO A 141 -16.31 3.72 11.64
C PRO A 141 -15.14 3.05 12.37
N GLU A 142 -13.97 3.70 12.39
CA GLU A 142 -12.80 3.22 13.16
C GLU A 142 -12.78 3.87 14.54
N LYS A 143 -12.94 5.19 14.59
CA LYS A 143 -13.04 6.00 15.81
C LYS A 143 -13.71 7.34 15.54
N GLU A 144 -13.95 8.11 16.58
CA GLU A 144 -14.54 9.44 16.44
C GLU A 144 -13.67 10.34 15.52
N GLY A 145 -14.27 10.79 14.41
CA GLY A 145 -13.62 11.64 13.41
C GLY A 145 -12.75 10.90 12.38
N MET A 146 -12.75 9.56 12.37
CA MET A 146 -12.00 8.75 11.41
C MET A 146 -12.82 7.52 11.00
N ASP A 147 -13.20 7.49 9.72
CA ASP A 147 -13.87 6.36 9.09
C ASP A 147 -12.94 5.72 8.07
N MET A 148 -13.04 4.41 7.91
CA MET A 148 -12.35 3.65 6.88
C MET A 148 -13.29 3.43 5.70
N VAL A 149 -12.84 3.78 4.50
CA VAL A 149 -13.52 3.46 3.25
C VAL A 149 -12.85 2.27 2.59
N TYR A 150 -13.64 1.23 2.32
CA TYR A 150 -13.20 0.05 1.59
C TYR A 150 -13.46 0.25 0.11
N MET A 151 -12.47 -0.05 -0.70
CA MET A 151 -12.53 0.16 -2.14
C MET A 151 -12.13 -1.11 -2.88
N LYS A 152 -12.70 -1.31 -4.07
CA LYS A 152 -12.37 -2.43 -4.94
C LYS A 152 -12.15 -1.99 -6.38
N LYS A 153 -11.29 -2.71 -7.11
CA LYS A 153 -11.09 -2.62 -8.54
C LYS A 153 -11.22 -4.00 -9.16
N LEU A 154 -11.98 -4.10 -10.25
CA LEU A 154 -12.10 -5.32 -11.04
C LEU A 154 -11.27 -5.15 -12.31
N ILE A 155 -10.47 -6.16 -12.65
CA ILE A 155 -9.72 -6.20 -13.90
C ILE A 155 -10.48 -7.11 -14.86
N GLU A 156 -11.04 -6.52 -15.92
CA GLU A 156 -11.63 -7.26 -17.03
C GLU A 156 -10.52 -7.96 -17.82
N LYS A 157 -10.74 -9.25 -18.13
CA LYS A 157 -9.80 -10.09 -18.87
C LYS A 157 -10.28 -10.32 -20.30
#